data_AF-A0A7X6VZH6-F1
#
_entry.id   AF-A0A7X6VZH6-F1
#
_cell.length_a   1.000
_cell.length_b   1.000
_cell.length_c   1.000
_cell.angle_alpha   90.00
_cell.angle_beta   90.00
_cell.angle_gamma   90.00
#
_symmetry.space_group_name_H-M   'P 1'
#
loop_
_entity.id
_entity.type
_entity.pdbx_description
1 polymer ?
#
loop_
_entity_poly.entity_id
_entity_poly.type
_entity_poly.pdbx_seq_one_letter_code
_entity_poly.pdbx_strand_id
1 'polypeptide(L)'
;MQQRRDFKKHGRDSERPDWSSKVKSAWVTNKIDNEAVSFSEDFGKYLAQNKLTTSQIRNIYGELKRIQMKGFDDEKTSFLLLLPKMAYAAKRNVNHGLTAFKQVFDKLHKDVKTAEHYKNMMDIMEAILAYHKAFGGREN
;
A
#
# COMPACT_ATOMS: atom_id res chain seq x y z
N MET A 1 -37.88 -29.44 17.49
CA MET A 1 -37.50 -28.01 17.38
C MET A 1 -36.03 -27.87 17.73
N GLN A 2 -35.15 -27.80 16.73
CA GLN A 2 -33.71 -27.62 16.94
C GLN A 2 -33.40 -26.12 16.89
N GLN A 3 -32.99 -25.52 18.01
CA GLN A 3 -32.53 -24.13 18.06
C GLN A 3 -31.32 -23.93 17.14
N ARG A 4 -31.48 -23.09 16.12
CA ARG A 4 -30.36 -22.57 15.31
C ARG A 4 -29.56 -21.62 16.19
N ARG A 5 -28.27 -21.90 16.36
CA ARG A 5 -27.33 -20.96 16.99
C ARG A 5 -27.09 -19.82 16.01
N ASP A 6 -27.58 -18.63 16.36
CA ASP A 6 -27.28 -17.40 15.65
C ASP A 6 -25.78 -17.10 15.77
N PHE A 7 -25.04 -17.37 14.69
CA PHE A 7 -23.70 -16.84 14.51
C PHE A 7 -23.81 -15.33 14.38
N LYS A 8 -23.60 -14.63 15.49
CA LYS A 8 -23.39 -13.19 15.56
C LYS A 8 -22.11 -12.84 14.80
N LYS A 9 -22.16 -12.79 13.46
CA LYS A 9 -21.39 -11.82 12.68
C LYS A 9 -21.70 -10.47 13.30
N HIS A 10 -20.70 -9.68 13.68
CA HIS A 10 -20.70 -8.20 13.72
C HIS A 10 -19.47 -7.77 14.55
N GLY A 11 -18.34 -7.62 13.86
CA GLY A 11 -17.14 -6.96 14.36
C GLY A 11 -16.73 -5.85 13.40
N ARG A 12 -17.40 -4.69 13.52
CA ARG A 12 -17.06 -3.34 13.05
C ARG A 12 -16.17 -3.22 11.80
N ASP A 13 -16.78 -3.25 10.61
CA ASP A 13 -16.17 -2.68 9.40
C ASP A 13 -16.30 -1.13 9.36
N SER A 14 -17.12 -0.53 10.23
CA SER A 14 -17.49 0.90 10.22
C SER A 14 -16.53 1.87 10.92
N GLU A 15 -15.43 1.39 11.52
CA GLU A 15 -14.48 2.23 12.28
C GLU A 15 -13.07 2.31 11.64
N ARG A 16 -12.89 1.74 10.44
CA ARG A 16 -11.56 1.70 9.82
C ARG A 16 -11.25 3.02 9.10
N PRO A 17 -10.10 3.65 9.35
CA PRO A 17 -9.71 4.87 8.64
C PRO A 17 -9.51 4.59 7.15
N ASP A 18 -10.15 5.39 6.31
CA ASP A 18 -9.88 5.41 4.87
C ASP A 18 -8.58 6.15 4.59
N TRP A 19 -7.47 5.42 4.56
CA TRP A 19 -6.15 5.98 4.24
C TRP A 19 -6.04 6.50 2.81
N SER A 20 -6.85 5.98 1.87
CA SER A 20 -6.79 6.43 0.47
C SER A 20 -7.35 7.84 0.28
N SER A 21 -8.32 8.24 1.10
CA SER A 21 -8.86 9.61 1.11
C SER A 21 -7.82 10.67 1.51
N LYS A 22 -6.80 10.28 2.27
CA LYS A 22 -5.72 11.17 2.74
C LYS A 22 -4.60 11.34 1.71
N VAL A 23 -4.57 10.53 0.65
CA VAL A 23 -3.55 10.59 -0.39
C VAL A 23 -3.83 11.74 -1.35
N LYS A 24 -2.85 12.63 -1.50
CA LYS A 24 -2.92 13.75 -2.44
C LYS A 24 -2.30 13.38 -3.78
N SER A 25 -3.01 13.68 -4.87
CA SER A 25 -2.51 13.44 -6.23
C SER A 25 -1.20 14.18 -6.52
N ALA A 26 -1.07 15.39 -5.96
CA ALA A 26 0.11 16.24 -6.10
C ALA A 26 1.41 15.57 -5.62
N TRP A 27 1.34 14.65 -4.65
CA TRP A 27 2.52 13.91 -4.20
C TRP A 27 3.13 13.03 -5.30
N VAL A 28 2.30 12.57 -6.24
CA VAL A 28 2.72 11.80 -7.41
C VAL A 28 2.99 12.72 -8.61
N THR A 29 2.10 13.66 -8.91
CA THR A 29 2.21 14.48 -10.13
C THR A 29 3.28 15.57 -10.04
N ASN A 30 3.61 16.04 -8.84
CA ASN A 30 4.55 17.15 -8.65
C ASN A 30 5.82 16.65 -7.96
N LYS A 31 5.77 16.47 -6.64
CA LYS A 31 6.87 15.92 -5.82
C LYS A 31 6.36 15.61 -4.42
N ILE A 32 7.12 14.78 -3.70
CA ILE A 32 6.92 14.56 -2.28
C ILE A 32 7.12 15.87 -1.48
N ASP A 33 6.29 16.09 -0.47
CA ASP A 33 6.35 17.22 0.46
C ASP A 33 6.33 16.75 1.92
N ASN A 34 6.40 17.68 2.87
CA ASN A 34 6.41 17.35 4.29
C ASN A 34 5.14 16.60 4.74
N GLU A 35 3.99 16.89 4.13
CA GLU A 35 2.74 16.21 4.47
C GLU A 35 2.74 14.76 3.98
N ALA A 36 3.34 14.48 2.82
CA ALA A 36 3.54 13.12 2.33
C ALA A 36 4.47 12.32 3.26
N VAL A 37 5.49 12.97 3.83
CA VAL A 37 6.39 12.34 4.83
C VAL A 37 5.63 12.02 6.11
N SER A 38 4.89 12.97 6.68
CA SER A 38 4.05 12.73 7.86
C SER A 38 2.99 11.67 7.62
N PHE A 39 2.34 11.68 6.45
CA PHE A 39 1.42 10.61 6.04
C PHE A 39 2.12 9.25 6.01
N SER A 40 3.32 9.18 5.43
CA SER A 40 4.09 7.93 5.31
C SER A 40 4.49 7.38 6.68
N GLU A 41 4.79 8.25 7.65
CA GLU A 41 5.05 7.88 9.03
C GLU A 41 3.82 7.27 9.70
N ASP A 42 2.72 8.00 9.74
CA ASP A 42 1.45 7.56 10.34
C ASP A 42 0.94 6.27 9.69
N PHE A 43 1.03 6.20 8.36
CA PHE A 43 0.59 5.05 7.62
C PHE A 43 1.52 3.85 7.82
N GLY A 44 2.84 4.04 7.75
CA GLY A 44 3.82 2.99 8.02
C GLY A 44 3.62 2.37 9.42
N LYS A 45 3.39 3.22 10.43
CA LYS A 45 3.02 2.79 11.79
C LYS A 45 1.74 1.97 11.81
N TYR A 46 0.68 2.46 11.17
CA TYR A 46 -0.59 1.75 11.07
C TYR A 46 -0.39 0.37 10.43
N LEU A 47 0.36 0.29 9.32
CA LEU A 47 0.63 -0.96 8.62
C LEU A 47 1.34 -1.98 9.51
N ALA A 48 2.35 -1.55 10.28
CA ALA A 48 3.11 -2.40 11.19
C ALA A 48 2.21 -2.97 12.29
N GLN A 49 1.37 -2.12 12.89
CA GLN A 49 0.42 -2.51 13.93
C GLN A 49 -0.70 -3.42 13.41
N ASN A 50 -1.04 -3.32 12.12
CA ASN A 50 -2.15 -4.03 11.48
C ASN A 50 -1.72 -5.25 10.65
N LYS A 51 -0.58 -5.87 11.03
CA LYS A 51 -0.12 -7.17 10.52
C LYS A 51 0.27 -7.17 9.03
N LEU A 52 0.64 -6.03 8.44
CA LEU A 52 1.41 -6.06 7.21
C LEU A 52 2.83 -6.54 7.54
N THR A 53 3.27 -7.64 6.94
CA THR A 53 4.60 -8.19 7.19
C THR A 53 5.64 -7.50 6.32
N THR A 54 6.89 -7.52 6.76
CA THR A 54 8.01 -6.95 5.99
C THR A 54 8.14 -7.63 4.62
N SER A 55 7.94 -8.95 4.57
CA SER A 55 7.96 -9.72 3.31
C SER A 55 6.85 -9.27 2.35
N GLN A 56 5.65 -8.96 2.83
CA GLN A 56 4.55 -8.48 1.99
C GLN A 56 4.84 -7.13 1.32
N ILE A 57 5.28 -6.14 2.11
CA ILE A 57 5.60 -4.80 1.57
C ILE A 57 6.87 -4.84 0.69
N ARG A 58 7.90 -5.60 1.09
CA ARG A 58 9.14 -5.79 0.34
C ARG A 58 8.90 -6.43 -1.02
N ASN A 59 7.98 -7.40 -1.11
CA ASN A 59 7.66 -8.04 -2.40
C ASN A 59 7.14 -7.05 -3.44
N ILE A 60 6.33 -6.07 -3.02
CA ILE A 60 5.79 -5.05 -3.93
C ILE A 60 6.82 -3.97 -4.21
N TYR A 61 7.50 -3.50 -3.19
CA TYR A 61 8.57 -2.51 -3.36
C TYR A 61 9.72 -3.04 -4.22
N GLY A 62 10.05 -4.33 -4.12
CA GLY A 62 11.06 -4.98 -4.94
C GLY A 62 10.69 -5.00 -6.43
N GLU A 63 9.42 -5.25 -6.77
CA GLU A 63 8.96 -5.16 -8.16
C GLU A 63 9.00 -3.73 -8.69
N LEU A 64 8.65 -2.76 -7.84
CA LEU A 64 8.80 -1.35 -8.20
C LEU A 64 10.29 -1.02 -8.43
N LYS A 65 11.20 -1.38 -7.53
CA LYS A 65 12.65 -1.22 -7.77
C LYS A 65 13.12 -1.89 -9.05
N ARG A 66 12.63 -3.09 -9.37
CA ARG A 66 12.96 -3.79 -10.63
C ARG A 66 12.52 -3.00 -11.87
N ILE A 67 11.32 -2.43 -11.85
CA ILE A 67 10.81 -1.55 -12.91
C ILE A 67 11.66 -0.28 -12.99
N GLN A 68 11.97 0.35 -11.85
CA GLN A 68 12.85 1.53 -11.78
C GLN A 68 14.21 1.27 -12.43
N MET A 69 14.84 0.13 -12.13
CA MET A 69 16.15 -0.25 -12.66
C MET A 69 16.14 -0.49 -14.18
N LYS A 70 15.03 -1.02 -14.70
CA LYS A 70 14.89 -1.30 -16.14
C LYS A 70 14.39 -0.10 -16.94
N GLY A 71 13.81 0.90 -16.28
CA GLY A 71 13.18 2.06 -16.92
C GLY A 71 11.66 1.93 -16.95
N PHE A 72 10.97 2.95 -16.44
CA PHE A 72 9.51 2.97 -16.36
C PHE A 72 8.84 2.85 -17.73
N ASP A 73 9.34 3.56 -18.74
CA ASP A 73 8.72 3.59 -20.06
C ASP A 73 8.73 2.23 -20.77
N ASP A 74 9.77 1.43 -20.56
CA ASP A 74 9.89 0.06 -21.09
C ASP A 74 9.07 -0.97 -20.31
N GLU A 75 8.74 -0.66 -19.05
CA GLU A 75 8.08 -1.58 -18.12
C GLU A 75 6.65 -1.14 -17.75
N LYS A 76 6.02 -0.29 -18.57
CA LYS A 76 4.63 0.19 -18.37
C LYS A 76 3.64 -0.97 -18.16
N THR A 77 3.74 -2.03 -18.95
CA THR A 77 2.88 -3.22 -18.80
C THR A 77 3.10 -3.89 -17.45
N SER A 78 4.36 -4.07 -17.03
CA SER A 78 4.67 -4.66 -15.73
C SER A 78 4.16 -3.80 -14.57
N PHE A 79 4.24 -2.47 -14.70
CA PHE A 79 3.67 -1.54 -13.75
C PHE A 79 2.14 -1.67 -13.66
N LEU A 80 1.43 -1.75 -14.80
CA LEU A 80 -0.03 -1.96 -14.82
C LEU A 80 -0.44 -3.27 -14.13
N LEU A 81 0.34 -4.35 -14.34
CA LEU A 81 0.06 -5.66 -13.76
C LEU A 81 0.30 -5.75 -12.24
N LEU A 82 0.87 -4.72 -11.61
CA LEU A 82 0.96 -4.67 -10.14
C LEU A 82 -0.42 -4.57 -9.48
N LEU A 83 -1.42 -3.91 -10.12
CA LEU A 83 -2.78 -3.81 -9.59
C LEU A 83 -3.44 -5.20 -9.39
N PRO A 84 -3.54 -6.08 -10.41
CA PRO A 84 -4.10 -7.42 -10.21
C PRO A 84 -3.24 -8.27 -9.27
N LYS A 85 -1.91 -8.13 -9.28
CA LYS A 85 -1.01 -8.83 -8.32
C LYS A 85 -1.33 -8.43 -6.87
N MET A 86 -1.54 -7.14 -6.62
CA MET A 86 -1.95 -6.60 -5.33
C MET A 86 -3.33 -7.08 -4.90
N ALA A 87 -4.30 -7.07 -5.82
CA ALA A 87 -5.64 -7.56 -5.54
C ALA A 87 -5.66 -9.04 -5.15
N TYR A 88 -4.90 -9.88 -5.87
CA TYR A 88 -4.75 -11.29 -5.55
C TYR A 88 -4.08 -11.51 -4.18
N ALA A 89 -2.99 -10.80 -3.90
CA ALA A 89 -2.29 -10.89 -2.61
C ALA A 89 -3.22 -10.51 -1.44
N ALA A 90 -3.97 -9.42 -1.57
CA ALA A 90 -4.92 -8.95 -0.55
C ALA A 90 -6.08 -9.93 -0.32
N LYS A 91 -6.56 -10.62 -1.37
CA LYS A 91 -7.60 -11.65 -1.25
C LYS A 91 -7.09 -12.93 -0.58
N ARG A 92 -5.83 -13.32 -0.86
CA ARG A 92 -5.23 -14.55 -0.33
C ARG A 92 -4.84 -14.44 1.14
N ASN A 93 -4.31 -13.29 1.56
CA ASN A 93 -3.80 -13.05 2.91
C ASN A 93 -4.54 -11.86 3.55
N VAL A 94 -5.79 -12.07 3.92
CA VAL A 94 -6.65 -10.99 4.42
C VAL A 94 -6.15 -10.52 5.80
N ASN A 95 -5.52 -9.35 5.83
CA ASN A 95 -5.22 -8.61 7.05
C ASN A 95 -5.42 -7.10 6.81
N HIS A 96 -5.71 -6.37 7.88
CA HIS A 96 -6.07 -4.95 7.78
C HIS A 96 -4.95 -4.09 7.20
N GLY A 97 -3.69 -4.42 7.50
CA GLY A 97 -2.52 -3.74 6.93
C GLY A 97 -2.45 -3.91 5.41
N LEU A 98 -2.59 -5.13 4.89
CA LEU A 98 -2.54 -5.40 3.45
C LEU A 98 -3.72 -4.80 2.69
N THR A 99 -4.93 -4.80 3.29
CA THR A 99 -6.08 -4.12 2.70
C THR A 99 -5.85 -2.62 2.61
N ALA A 100 -5.38 -1.98 3.68
CA ALA A 100 -5.11 -0.54 3.68
C ALA A 100 -3.95 -0.18 2.73
N PHE A 101 -2.88 -0.97 2.73
CA PHE A 101 -1.75 -0.83 1.82
C PHE A 101 -2.19 -0.89 0.37
N LYS A 102 -3.06 -1.85 0.01
CA LYS A 102 -3.65 -1.92 -1.33
C LYS A 102 -4.41 -0.64 -1.70
N GLN A 103 -5.24 -0.11 -0.81
CA GLN A 103 -6.04 1.09 -1.10
C GLN A 103 -5.16 2.32 -1.39
N VAL A 104 -4.10 2.51 -0.59
CA VAL A 104 -3.12 3.59 -0.82
C VAL A 104 -2.31 3.35 -2.10
N PHE A 105 -1.85 2.11 -2.31
CA PHE A 105 -1.13 1.73 -3.52
C PHE A 105 -1.93 2.00 -4.79
N ASP A 106 -3.20 1.57 -4.84
CA ASP A 106 -4.08 1.77 -6.00
C ASP A 106 -4.27 3.27 -6.29
N LYS A 107 -4.39 4.09 -5.24
CA LYS A 107 -4.56 5.54 -5.35
C LYS A 107 -3.30 6.23 -5.90
N LEU A 108 -2.12 5.87 -5.41
CA LEU A 108 -0.85 6.40 -5.92
C LEU A 108 -0.59 5.94 -7.36
N HIS A 109 -0.82 4.65 -7.64
CA HIS A 109 -0.63 4.04 -8.96
C HIS A 109 -1.45 4.74 -10.04
N LYS A 110 -2.72 5.07 -9.74
CA LYS A 110 -3.63 5.75 -10.67
C LYS A 110 -3.07 7.05 -11.24
N ASP A 111 -2.27 7.79 -10.46
CA ASP A 111 -1.79 9.12 -10.82
C ASP A 111 -0.44 9.08 -11.57
N VAL A 112 0.19 7.90 -11.65
CA VAL A 112 1.41 7.71 -12.43
C VAL A 112 1.09 7.68 -13.93
N LYS A 113 1.71 8.60 -14.68
CA LYS A 113 1.58 8.73 -16.14
C LYS A 113 2.93 8.87 -16.86
N THR A 114 3.93 9.39 -16.17
CA THR A 114 5.28 9.65 -16.69
C THR A 114 6.33 8.99 -15.79
N ALA A 115 7.57 8.89 -16.30
CA ALA A 115 8.71 8.42 -15.50
C ALA A 115 8.95 9.29 -14.26
N GLU A 116 8.67 10.60 -14.33
CA GLU A 116 8.78 11.50 -13.19
C GLU A 116 7.71 11.23 -12.14
N HIS A 117 6.45 11.02 -12.55
CA HIS A 117 5.41 10.60 -11.61
C HIS A 117 5.75 9.27 -10.94
N TYR A 118 6.32 8.35 -11.72
CA TYR A 118 6.76 7.06 -11.21
C TYR A 118 7.87 7.21 -10.15
N LYS A 119 8.85 8.08 -10.40
CA LYS A 119 9.88 8.43 -9.42
C LYS A 119 9.26 9.02 -8.14
N ASN A 120 8.30 9.93 -8.28
CA ASN A 120 7.63 10.52 -7.12
C ASN A 120 6.83 9.47 -6.31
N MET A 121 6.14 8.54 -6.99
CA MET A 121 5.52 7.39 -6.33
C MET A 121 6.55 6.53 -5.59
N MET A 122 7.73 6.30 -6.19
CA MET A 122 8.81 5.55 -5.55
C MET A 122 9.27 6.20 -4.23
N ASP A 123 9.41 7.52 -4.22
CA ASP A 123 9.84 8.26 -3.03
C ASP A 123 8.84 8.06 -1.87
N ILE A 124 7.53 8.10 -2.15
CA ILE A 124 6.47 7.85 -1.16
C ILE A 124 6.47 6.38 -0.68
N MET A 125 6.57 5.43 -1.61
CA MET A 125 6.58 4.00 -1.28
C MET A 125 7.80 3.61 -0.44
N GLU A 126 8.95 4.24 -0.69
CA GLU A 126 10.17 4.08 0.10
C GLU A 126 10.01 4.64 1.51
N ALA A 127 9.41 5.83 1.66
CA ALA A 127 9.12 6.40 2.96
C ALA A 127 8.17 5.49 3.78
N ILE A 128 7.08 5.00 3.18
CA ILE A 128 6.14 4.07 3.83
C ILE A 128 6.87 2.79 4.29
N LEU A 129 7.70 2.20 3.43
CA LEU A 129 8.49 1.01 3.77
C LEU A 129 9.47 1.28 4.92
N ALA A 130 10.17 2.41 4.89
CA ALA A 130 11.12 2.80 5.92
C ALA A 130 10.44 2.95 7.28
N TYR A 131 9.31 3.67 7.35
CA TYR A 131 8.56 3.84 8.59
C TYR A 131 7.90 2.55 9.06
N HIS A 132 7.32 1.74 8.16
CA HIS A 132 6.82 0.41 8.51
C HIS A 132 7.88 -0.44 9.22
N LYS A 133 9.11 -0.44 8.69
CA LYS A 133 10.25 -1.13 9.31
C LYS A 133 10.65 -0.49 10.63
N ALA A 134 10.70 0.85 10.72
CA ALA A 134 11.06 1.57 11.93
C ALA A 134 10.10 1.29 13.10
N PHE A 135 8.81 1.10 12.82
CA PHE A 135 7.79 0.77 13.82
C PHE A 135 7.66 -0.74 14.10
N GLY A 136 8.68 -1.54 13.74
CA GLY A 136 8.75 -2.95 14.12
C GLY A 136 7.88 -3.88 13.26
N GLY A 137 7.72 -3.56 11.97
CA GLY A 137 7.14 -4.48 10.99
C GLY A 137 7.73 -5.88 11.13
N ARG A 138 6.88 -6.87 11.43
CA ARG A 138 7.34 -8.25 11.69
C ARG A 138 7.92 -8.85 10.42
N GLU A 139 9.08 -9.49 10.54
CA GLU A 139 9.56 -10.43 9.53
C GLU A 139 8.71 -11.70 9.59
N ASN A 140 8.23 -12.16 8.43
CA ASN A 140 7.66 -13.48 8.25
C ASN A 140 8.61 -14.28 7.38
#